data_AF-A0ABD7XWL0-F1
#
_entry.id   AF-A0ABD7XWL0-F1
#
_cell.length_a   1.000
_cell.length_b   1.000
_cell.length_c   1.000
_cell.angle_alpha   90.00
_cell.angle_beta   90.00
_cell.angle_gamma   90.00
#
_symmetry.space_group_name_H-M   'P 1'
#
loop_
_entity.id
_entity.type
_entity.pdbx_description
1 polymer ?
#
loop_
_entity_poly.entity_id
_entity_poly.type
_entity_poly.pdbx_seq_one_letter_code
_entity_poly.pdbx_strand_id
1 'polypeptide(L)'
;MGSIEISPQGMSIIEDCHVRSIVDSLEEDEASEDWYPANNMSIKLWQCLEALRDIDVALESALGQKNSTKRKRQLKQFSVQLHSFATAVVRLCDQVVGDQDARRWLEPGTTKQVSIIKSEFLELVPIDHKGDLSVLRNRMGGHIDRDLAPWNAREILSRKAISGFGRWLHVCLHAMLDLLKLDVYSWSVHSGEGNFRLMAKEPFLLTFKIGKDEKELVAIHIARSPRSVIADIAASVVTNSQWMFEPGEARIGSLRGDRGAQWNTFTGCSALWAAKNSFG
;
A
#
# COMPACT_ATOMS: atom_id res chain seq x y z
N MET A 1 40.02 32.53 -24.94
CA MET A 1 39.02 33.58 -25.22
C MET A 1 37.68 32.90 -25.40
N GLY A 2 36.66 33.05 -24.57
CA GLY A 2 36.57 33.58 -23.22
C GLY A 2 35.73 32.58 -22.42
N SER A 3 36.19 32.23 -21.23
CA SER A 3 35.42 31.47 -20.24
C SER A 3 34.26 32.36 -19.79
N ILE A 4 33.03 31.95 -20.09
CA ILE A 4 31.86 32.54 -19.45
C ILE A 4 31.72 31.82 -18.12
N GLU A 5 32.29 32.40 -17.07
CA GLU A 5 31.89 32.10 -15.70
C GLU A 5 30.46 32.60 -15.52
N ILE A 6 29.49 31.71 -15.70
CA ILE A 6 28.15 31.92 -15.18
C ILE A 6 28.24 31.63 -13.69
N SER A 7 28.30 32.67 -12.86
CA SER A 7 27.95 32.54 -11.45
C SER A 7 26.52 32.00 -11.37
N PRO A 8 26.27 30.77 -10.85
CA PRO A 8 24.92 30.36 -10.60
C PRO A 8 24.56 30.91 -9.22
N GLN A 9 23.98 32.11 -9.18
CA GLN A 9 23.16 32.52 -8.05
C GLN A 9 21.88 31.64 -8.05
N GLY A 10 22.03 30.39 -7.64
CA GLY A 10 20.95 29.40 -7.59
C GLY A 10 21.46 27.98 -7.37
N MET A 11 20.76 27.22 -6.53
CA MET A 11 21.01 25.79 -6.31
C MET A 11 20.53 25.00 -7.53
N SER A 12 21.40 24.20 -8.14
CA SER A 12 21.04 23.35 -9.29
C SER A 12 20.09 22.23 -8.88
N ILE A 13 19.02 22.02 -9.64
CA ILE A 13 18.12 20.86 -9.52
C ILE A 13 18.58 19.81 -10.52
N ILE A 14 18.95 18.62 -10.04
CA ILE A 14 19.50 17.54 -10.87
C ILE A 14 18.64 16.29 -10.72
N GLU A 15 18.51 15.46 -11.76
CA GLU A 15 17.85 14.17 -11.65
C GLU A 15 18.69 13.21 -10.79
N ASP A 16 18.03 12.52 -9.85
CA ASP A 16 18.63 11.42 -9.12
C ASP A 16 18.37 10.11 -9.88
N CYS A 17 19.42 9.59 -10.52
CA CYS A 17 19.35 8.37 -11.33
C CYS A 17 19.31 7.07 -10.50
N HIS A 18 19.41 7.13 -9.17
CA HIS A 18 19.41 5.93 -8.33
C HIS A 18 18.00 5.37 -8.19
N VAL A 19 17.83 4.11 -8.59
CA VAL A 19 16.60 3.34 -8.38
C VAL A 19 16.65 2.73 -6.99
N ARG A 20 15.73 3.16 -6.12
CA ARG A 20 15.63 2.72 -4.72
C ARG A 20 14.38 1.88 -4.49
N SER A 21 14.48 0.93 -3.57
CA SER A 21 13.32 0.26 -3.00
C SER A 21 12.86 1.03 -1.74
N ILE A 22 11.76 0.59 -1.14
CA ILE A 22 11.38 0.97 0.21
C ILE A 22 11.91 -0.10 1.15
N VAL A 23 12.45 0.29 2.30
CA VAL A 23 13.02 -0.66 3.27
C VAL A 23 12.09 -1.86 3.54
N ASP A 24 12.66 -3.06 3.53
CA ASP A 24 11.97 -4.31 3.87
C ASP A 24 12.23 -4.65 5.35
N SER A 25 11.21 -5.13 6.09
CA SER A 25 11.38 -5.51 7.50
C SER A 25 12.33 -6.70 7.70
N LEU A 26 12.63 -7.46 6.65
CA LEU A 26 13.54 -8.60 6.66
C LEU A 26 14.98 -8.24 6.24
N GLU A 27 15.22 -7.00 5.81
CA GLU A 27 16.54 -6.55 5.37
C GLU A 27 17.40 -6.13 6.57
N GLU A 28 18.60 -6.72 6.68
CA GLU A 28 19.54 -6.47 7.78
C GLU A 28 20.61 -5.41 7.43
N ASP A 29 20.63 -4.92 6.18
CA ASP A 29 21.62 -3.94 5.73
C ASP A 29 21.24 -2.51 6.13
N GLU A 30 21.79 -2.05 7.25
CA GLU A 30 21.65 -0.67 7.73
C GLU A 30 22.28 0.37 6.79
N ALA A 31 23.13 -0.05 5.84
CA ALA A 31 23.74 0.83 4.84
C ALA A 31 22.97 0.88 3.51
N SER A 32 21.78 0.26 3.43
CA SER A 32 20.97 0.33 2.21
C SER A 32 20.58 1.78 1.88
N GLU A 33 20.64 2.11 0.59
CA GLU A 33 20.16 3.42 0.09
C GLU A 33 18.63 3.44 -0.11
N ASP A 34 17.88 2.63 0.63
CA ASP A 34 16.44 2.49 0.49
C ASP A 34 15.65 3.67 1.10
N TRP A 35 14.38 3.77 0.71
CA TRP A 35 13.46 4.73 1.29
C TRP A 35 12.96 4.27 2.66
N TYR A 36 13.18 5.11 3.65
CA TYR A 36 12.67 4.95 5.01
C TYR A 36 11.52 5.92 5.27
N PRO A 37 10.48 5.50 6.02
CA PRO A 37 9.39 6.40 6.38
C PRO A 37 9.88 7.46 7.37
N ALA A 38 9.67 8.74 7.04
CA ALA A 38 10.13 9.89 7.85
C ALA A 38 9.01 10.57 8.66
N ASN A 39 7.76 10.08 8.55
CA ASN A 39 6.64 10.55 9.36
C ASN A 39 5.64 9.41 9.67
N ASN A 40 4.71 9.65 10.60
CA ASN A 40 3.74 8.63 11.03
C ASN A 40 2.86 8.11 9.90
N MET A 41 2.45 8.98 8.97
CA MET A 41 1.64 8.59 7.81
C MET A 41 2.39 7.60 6.92
N SER A 42 3.67 7.84 6.69
CA SER A 42 4.54 6.98 5.88
C SER A 42 4.83 5.67 6.59
N ILE A 43 4.94 5.66 7.93
CA ILE A 43 5.03 4.42 8.71
C ILE A 43 3.76 3.58 8.53
N LYS A 44 2.56 4.19 8.58
CA LYS A 44 1.30 3.45 8.37
C LYS A 44 1.15 2.94 6.94
N LEU A 45 1.60 3.72 5.96
CA LEU A 45 1.63 3.30 4.57
C LEU A 45 2.64 2.17 4.34
N TRP A 46 3.82 2.24 4.96
CA TRP A 46 4.80 1.16 4.96
C TRP A 46 4.24 -0.14 5.58
N GLN A 47 3.48 -0.05 6.68
CA GLN A 47 2.77 -1.23 7.24
C GLN A 47 1.77 -1.86 6.26
N CYS A 48 1.15 -1.05 5.40
CA CYS A 48 0.31 -1.57 4.32
C CYS A 48 1.16 -2.29 3.26
N LEU A 49 2.30 -1.70 2.89
CA LEU A 49 3.24 -2.26 1.93
C LEU A 49 3.80 -3.62 2.39
N GLU A 50 4.20 -3.76 3.65
CA GLU A 50 4.73 -5.02 4.17
C GLU A 50 3.70 -6.16 4.07
N ALA A 51 2.47 -5.90 4.50
CA ALA A 51 1.39 -6.88 4.34
C ALA A 51 1.10 -7.19 2.86
N LEU A 52 1.29 -6.21 1.97
CA LEU A 52 1.11 -6.39 0.53
C LEU A 52 2.24 -7.20 -0.11
N ARG A 53 3.50 -7.01 0.31
CA ARG A 53 4.66 -7.80 -0.13
C ARG A 53 4.49 -9.27 0.22
N ASP A 54 4.05 -9.56 1.45
CA ASP A 54 3.74 -10.93 1.86
C ASP A 54 2.65 -11.56 0.98
N ILE A 55 1.62 -10.78 0.62
CA ILE A 55 0.54 -11.21 -0.29
C ILE A 55 1.06 -11.43 -1.71
N ASP A 56 1.97 -10.60 -2.21
CA ASP A 56 2.49 -10.73 -3.57
C ASP A 56 3.32 -12.00 -3.73
N VAL A 57 4.31 -12.22 -2.84
CA VAL A 57 5.14 -13.43 -2.81
C VAL A 57 4.27 -14.70 -2.73
N ALA A 58 3.24 -14.62 -1.90
CA ALA A 58 2.21 -15.64 -1.75
C ALA A 58 1.46 -15.95 -3.07
N LEU A 59 0.97 -14.91 -3.75
CA LEU A 59 0.22 -15.04 -5.00
C LEU A 59 1.09 -15.51 -6.15
N GLU A 60 2.33 -15.02 -6.27
CA GLU A 60 3.31 -15.50 -7.24
C GLU A 60 3.56 -17.00 -7.07
N SER A 61 3.79 -17.44 -5.82
CA SER A 61 3.96 -18.85 -5.50
C SER A 61 2.72 -19.68 -5.86
N ALA A 62 1.53 -19.11 -5.72
CA ALA A 62 0.24 -19.74 -6.02
C ALA A 62 -0.07 -19.86 -7.51
N LEU A 63 0.33 -18.88 -8.31
CA LEU A 63 0.26 -18.93 -9.77
C LEU A 63 1.13 -20.05 -10.34
N GLY A 64 2.33 -20.24 -9.78
CA GLY A 64 3.25 -21.30 -10.19
C GLY A 64 2.71 -22.72 -9.93
N GLN A 65 1.69 -22.88 -9.07
CA GLN A 65 1.10 -24.20 -8.79
C GLN A 65 0.09 -24.61 -9.87
N LYS A 66 0.36 -25.75 -10.53
CA LYS A 66 -0.60 -26.42 -11.45
C LYS A 66 -1.75 -27.11 -10.73
N ASN A 67 -1.59 -27.43 -9.44
CA ASN A 67 -2.58 -28.18 -8.65
C ASN A 67 -3.48 -27.21 -7.87
N SER A 68 -4.80 -27.26 -8.13
CA SER A 68 -5.80 -26.42 -7.48
C SER A 68 -5.83 -26.58 -5.96
N THR A 69 -5.58 -27.78 -5.44
CA THR A 69 -5.50 -28.05 -3.98
C THR A 69 -4.28 -27.38 -3.36
N LYS A 70 -3.12 -27.39 -4.04
CA LYS A 70 -1.93 -26.67 -3.55
C LYS A 70 -2.17 -25.17 -3.52
N ARG A 71 -2.80 -24.63 -4.57
CA ARG A 71 -3.18 -23.22 -4.67
C ARG A 71 -4.16 -22.81 -3.56
N LYS A 72 -5.16 -23.64 -3.25
CA LYS A 72 -6.08 -23.43 -2.11
C LYS A 72 -5.38 -23.50 -0.76
N ARG A 73 -4.40 -24.39 -0.60
CA ARG A 73 -3.61 -24.49 0.63
C ARG A 73 -2.77 -23.24 0.88
N GLN A 74 -2.32 -22.59 -0.19
CA GLN A 74 -1.66 -21.28 -0.14
C GLN A 74 -2.64 -20.17 0.28
N LEU A 75 -3.86 -20.13 -0.28
CA LEU A 75 -4.89 -19.18 0.20
C LEU A 75 -5.16 -19.26 1.70
N LYS A 76 -5.09 -20.47 2.28
CA LYS A 76 -5.18 -20.65 3.73
C LYS A 76 -4.13 -19.82 4.47
N GLN A 77 -2.90 -19.78 3.94
CA GLN A 77 -1.79 -19.07 4.55
C GLN A 77 -1.99 -17.56 4.49
N PHE A 78 -2.75 -17.05 3.50
CA PHE A 78 -2.85 -15.61 3.17
C PHE A 78 -3.99 -14.88 3.88
N SER A 79 -4.89 -15.60 4.57
CA SER A 79 -5.99 -14.96 5.32
C SER A 79 -5.49 -14.07 6.45
N VAL A 80 -4.34 -14.39 7.02
CA VAL A 80 -3.68 -13.58 8.04
C VAL A 80 -3.17 -12.27 7.45
N GLN A 81 -2.45 -12.35 6.33
CA GLN A 81 -1.87 -11.20 5.65
C GLN A 81 -2.96 -10.28 5.09
N LEU A 82 -4.01 -10.83 4.48
CA LEU A 82 -5.13 -10.03 3.99
C LEU A 82 -5.84 -9.29 5.14
N HIS A 83 -6.07 -9.98 6.26
CA HIS A 83 -6.64 -9.32 7.45
C HIS A 83 -5.69 -8.23 7.99
N SER A 84 -4.39 -8.49 8.05
CA SER A 84 -3.37 -7.51 8.46
C SER A 84 -3.37 -6.30 7.53
N PHE A 85 -3.42 -6.52 6.21
CA PHE A 85 -3.49 -5.47 5.20
C PHE A 85 -4.75 -4.62 5.36
N ALA A 86 -5.92 -5.25 5.49
CA ALA A 86 -7.18 -4.54 5.70
C ALA A 86 -7.16 -3.71 6.99
N THR A 87 -6.59 -4.25 8.06
CA THR A 87 -6.41 -3.53 9.34
C THR A 87 -5.43 -2.36 9.19
N ALA A 88 -4.35 -2.53 8.42
CA ALA A 88 -3.37 -1.48 8.14
C ALA A 88 -3.99 -0.32 7.35
N VAL A 89 -4.85 -0.61 6.36
CA VAL A 89 -5.61 0.41 5.61
C VAL A 89 -6.50 1.23 6.55
N VAL A 90 -7.23 0.59 7.46
CA VAL A 90 -8.05 1.31 8.46
C VAL A 90 -7.19 2.18 9.37
N ARG A 91 -6.06 1.66 9.84
CA ARG A 91 -5.11 2.42 10.67
C ARG A 91 -4.50 3.60 9.90
N LEU A 92 -4.27 3.47 8.60
CA LEU A 92 -3.82 4.56 7.75
C LEU A 92 -4.89 5.65 7.65
N CYS A 93 -6.16 5.30 7.42
CA CYS A 93 -7.26 6.26 7.48
C CYS A 93 -7.32 6.99 8.83
N ASP A 94 -7.21 6.24 9.94
CA ASP A 94 -7.25 6.80 11.29
C ASP A 94 -6.07 7.76 11.54
N GLN A 95 -4.87 7.40 11.08
CA GLN A 95 -3.71 8.29 11.18
C GLN A 95 -3.94 9.58 10.39
N VAL A 96 -4.40 9.48 9.14
CA VAL A 96 -4.63 10.65 8.28
C VAL A 96 -5.69 11.59 8.88
N VAL A 97 -6.73 11.05 9.51
CA VAL A 97 -7.79 11.85 10.15
C VAL A 97 -7.36 12.42 11.50
N GLY A 98 -6.61 11.65 12.29
CA GLY A 98 -6.25 11.97 13.67
C GLY A 98 -5.01 12.87 13.82
N ASP A 99 -4.10 12.84 12.85
CA ASP A 99 -2.80 13.52 12.94
C ASP A 99 -2.94 15.04 12.67
N GLN A 100 -2.40 15.86 13.58
CA GLN A 100 -2.46 17.31 13.46
C GLN A 100 -1.58 17.83 12.31
N ASP A 101 -0.44 17.20 12.06
CA ASP A 101 0.45 17.59 10.98
C ASP A 101 -0.18 17.24 9.63
N ALA A 102 -0.79 16.06 9.49
CA ALA A 102 -1.53 15.70 8.28
C ALA A 102 -2.59 16.77 7.93
N ARG A 103 -3.34 17.28 8.91
CA ARG A 103 -4.34 18.34 8.70
C ARG A 103 -3.77 19.67 8.19
N ARG A 104 -2.49 19.95 8.45
CA ARG A 104 -1.82 21.16 7.95
C ARG A 104 -1.44 21.05 6.47
N TRP A 105 -1.14 19.84 6.02
CA TRP A 105 -0.73 19.55 4.65
C TRP A 105 -1.90 19.24 3.71
N LEU A 106 -3.04 18.81 4.26
CA LEU A 106 -4.21 18.42 3.49
C LEU A 106 -5.13 19.60 3.15
N GLU A 107 -5.67 19.56 1.93
CA GLU A 107 -6.72 20.48 1.51
C GLU A 107 -7.99 20.35 2.38
N PRO A 108 -8.73 21.46 2.61
CA PRO A 108 -9.97 21.44 3.35
C PRO A 108 -10.95 20.39 2.83
N GLY A 109 -11.53 19.60 3.74
CA GLY A 109 -12.49 18.54 3.40
C GLY A 109 -11.87 17.18 3.06
N THR A 110 -10.55 17.08 2.85
CA THR A 110 -9.88 15.81 2.54
C THR A 110 -10.02 14.80 3.68
N THR A 111 -9.88 15.23 4.94
CA THR A 111 -10.08 14.35 6.11
C THR A 111 -11.50 13.79 6.20
N LYS A 112 -12.51 14.56 5.77
CA LYS A 112 -13.90 14.09 5.66
C LYS A 112 -14.02 13.03 4.58
N GLN A 113 -13.39 13.21 3.43
CA GLN A 113 -13.34 12.20 2.37
C GLN A 113 -12.66 10.91 2.84
N VAL A 114 -11.53 11.00 3.54
CA VAL A 114 -10.84 9.84 4.14
C VAL A 114 -11.73 9.13 5.16
N SER A 115 -12.50 9.86 5.96
CA SER A 115 -13.48 9.27 6.88
C SER A 115 -14.57 8.51 6.13
N ILE A 116 -15.05 9.04 4.99
CA ILE A 116 -16.03 8.35 4.12
C ILE A 116 -15.41 7.08 3.53
N ILE A 117 -14.17 7.13 3.01
CA ILE A 117 -13.44 5.95 2.53
C ILE A 117 -13.41 4.88 3.62
N LYS A 118 -13.04 5.23 4.85
CA LYS A 118 -13.02 4.29 5.97
C LYS A 118 -14.39 3.68 6.25
N SER A 119 -15.45 4.49 6.27
CA SER A 119 -16.81 3.98 6.50
C SER A 119 -17.25 3.00 5.42
N GLU A 120 -17.13 3.36 4.14
CA GLU A 120 -17.48 2.46 3.03
C GLU A 120 -16.58 1.21 2.99
N PHE A 121 -15.30 1.36 3.33
CA PHE A 121 -14.37 0.24 3.40
C PHE A 121 -14.81 -0.81 4.43
N LEU A 122 -15.24 -0.38 5.62
CA LEU A 122 -15.71 -1.27 6.68
C LEU A 122 -17.03 -1.97 6.34
N GLU A 123 -17.84 -1.40 5.43
CA GLU A 123 -19.03 -2.08 4.90
C GLU A 123 -18.68 -3.19 3.90
N LEU A 124 -17.58 -3.03 3.16
CA LEU A 124 -17.15 -3.94 2.10
C LEU A 124 -16.20 -5.04 2.57
N VAL A 125 -15.42 -4.78 3.63
CA VAL A 125 -14.39 -5.70 4.14
C VAL A 125 -14.72 -6.10 5.58
N PRO A 126 -15.15 -7.35 5.82
CA PRO A 126 -15.69 -7.80 7.11
C PRO A 126 -14.57 -8.18 8.10
N ILE A 127 -13.86 -7.15 8.60
CA ILE A 127 -12.75 -7.27 9.58
C ILE A 127 -13.19 -7.12 11.03
N ASP A 128 -14.48 -6.94 11.28
CA ASP A 128 -15.01 -6.94 12.65
C ASP A 128 -14.83 -8.34 13.27
N HIS A 129 -14.89 -8.43 14.60
CA HIS A 129 -14.66 -9.68 15.34
C HIS A 129 -15.53 -10.87 14.90
N LYS A 130 -16.69 -10.62 14.28
CA LYS A 130 -17.61 -11.63 13.73
C LYS A 130 -17.61 -11.70 12.21
N GLY A 131 -16.90 -10.81 11.54
CA GLY A 131 -16.85 -10.74 10.09
C GLY A 131 -16.15 -11.93 9.48
N ASP A 132 -16.55 -12.27 8.26
CA ASP A 132 -16.06 -13.45 7.56
C ASP A 132 -14.53 -13.49 7.47
N LEU A 133 -13.87 -12.36 7.21
CA LEU A 133 -12.41 -12.30 7.10
C LEU A 133 -11.72 -12.53 8.46
N SER A 134 -12.30 -12.03 9.55
CA SER A 134 -11.81 -12.30 10.91
C SER A 134 -12.02 -13.76 11.34
N VAL A 135 -13.19 -14.32 11.05
CA VAL A 135 -13.51 -15.73 11.34
C VAL A 135 -12.58 -16.66 10.57
N LEU A 136 -12.35 -16.35 9.29
CA LEU A 136 -11.44 -17.05 8.40
C LEU A 136 -10.00 -17.00 8.91
N ARG A 137 -9.51 -15.82 9.31
CA ARG A 137 -8.20 -15.66 9.95
C ARG A 137 -8.11 -16.52 11.21
N ASN A 138 -9.10 -16.48 12.09
CA ASN A 138 -9.09 -17.21 13.36
C ASN A 138 -9.12 -18.73 13.16
N ARG A 139 -9.94 -19.21 12.22
CA ARG A 139 -10.12 -20.65 11.98
C ARG A 139 -8.98 -21.28 11.15
N MET A 140 -8.26 -20.46 10.38
CA MET A 140 -7.22 -20.94 9.46
C MET A 140 -5.81 -20.42 9.76
N GLY A 141 -5.65 -19.49 10.70
CA GLY A 141 -4.36 -18.87 11.03
C GLY A 141 -3.39 -19.88 11.64
N GLY A 142 -2.25 -20.09 10.97
CA GLY A 142 -1.18 -21.02 11.39
C GLY A 142 -1.57 -22.50 11.26
N HIS A 143 -2.60 -22.93 11.99
CA HIS A 143 -3.15 -24.29 11.99
C HIS A 143 -4.66 -24.26 11.73
N ILE A 144 -5.22 -25.39 11.26
CA ILE A 144 -6.67 -25.54 11.24
C ILE A 144 -7.09 -25.66 12.71
N ASP A 145 -8.03 -24.83 13.14
CA ASP A 145 -8.61 -24.90 14.48
C ASP A 145 -8.99 -26.36 14.82
N ARG A 146 -8.61 -26.81 16.02
CA ARG A 146 -8.79 -28.21 16.46
C ARG A 146 -10.27 -28.62 16.46
N ASP A 147 -11.16 -27.65 16.65
CA ASP A 147 -12.60 -27.86 16.67
C ASP A 147 -13.23 -27.72 15.27
N LEU A 148 -12.43 -27.39 14.24
CA LEU A 148 -12.92 -27.25 12.87
C LEU A 148 -13.03 -28.60 12.18
N ALA A 149 -14.27 -29.06 12.05
CA ALA A 149 -14.56 -30.25 11.27
C ALA A 149 -14.12 -30.12 9.79
N PRO A 150 -13.70 -31.22 9.13
CA PRO A 150 -13.17 -31.17 7.75
C PRO A 150 -14.14 -30.59 6.70
N TRP A 151 -15.45 -30.75 6.88
CA TRP A 151 -16.44 -30.17 5.94
C TRP A 151 -16.51 -28.65 6.05
N ASN A 152 -16.46 -28.10 7.27
CA ASN A 152 -16.40 -26.65 7.50
C ASN A 152 -15.11 -26.06 6.89
N ALA A 153 -13.98 -26.76 7.00
CA ALA A 153 -12.73 -26.32 6.36
C ALA A 153 -12.83 -26.28 4.82
N ARG A 154 -13.54 -27.24 4.22
CA ARG A 154 -13.76 -27.27 2.76
C ARG A 154 -14.69 -26.18 2.29
N GLU A 155 -15.72 -25.85 3.07
CA GLU A 155 -16.63 -24.74 2.80
C GLU A 155 -15.91 -23.39 2.85
N ILE A 156 -15.06 -23.21 3.85
CA ILE A 156 -14.20 -22.02 4.00
C ILE A 156 -13.20 -21.87 2.83
N LEU A 157 -12.77 -22.98 2.22
CA LEU A 157 -11.88 -23.01 1.05
C LEU A 157 -12.64 -23.31 -0.27
N SER A 158 -13.95 -23.09 -0.26
CA SER A 158 -14.81 -23.25 -1.43
C SER A 158 -14.51 -22.18 -2.47
N ARG A 159 -14.95 -22.39 -3.72
CA ARG A 159 -14.73 -21.41 -4.80
C ARG A 159 -15.33 -20.04 -4.49
N LYS A 160 -16.52 -20.01 -3.88
CA LYS A 160 -17.18 -18.78 -3.43
C LYS A 160 -16.34 -18.02 -2.40
N ALA A 161 -15.69 -18.74 -1.48
CA ALA A 161 -14.80 -18.11 -0.51
C ALA A 161 -13.58 -17.47 -1.21
N ILE A 162 -12.98 -18.14 -2.20
CA ILE A 162 -11.84 -17.62 -2.97
C ILE A 162 -12.20 -16.32 -3.71
N SER A 163 -13.38 -16.25 -4.32
CA SER A 163 -13.85 -15.02 -4.94
C SER A 163 -14.06 -13.91 -3.91
N GLY A 164 -14.62 -14.25 -2.74
CA GLY A 164 -14.71 -13.34 -1.59
C GLY A 164 -13.34 -12.76 -1.17
N PHE A 165 -12.31 -13.60 -1.07
CA PHE A 165 -10.93 -13.18 -0.82
C PHE A 165 -10.42 -12.20 -1.88
N GLY A 166 -10.57 -12.55 -3.16
CA GLY A 166 -10.12 -11.70 -4.26
C GLY A 166 -10.78 -10.32 -4.20
N ARG A 167 -12.10 -10.29 -3.96
CA ARG A 167 -12.87 -9.06 -3.80
C ARG A 167 -12.35 -8.21 -2.64
N TRP A 168 -12.19 -8.79 -1.44
CA TRP A 168 -11.68 -8.04 -0.29
C TRP A 168 -10.27 -7.50 -0.53
N LEU A 169 -9.40 -8.28 -1.17
CA LEU A 169 -8.06 -7.82 -1.55
C LEU A 169 -8.13 -6.62 -2.50
N HIS A 170 -8.97 -6.68 -3.54
CA HIS A 170 -9.12 -5.57 -4.49
C HIS A 170 -9.74 -4.32 -3.86
N VAL A 171 -10.66 -4.48 -2.89
CA VAL A 171 -11.19 -3.35 -2.12
C VAL A 171 -10.09 -2.72 -1.25
N CYS A 172 -9.24 -3.52 -0.60
CA CYS A 172 -8.08 -3.02 0.15
C CYS A 172 -7.08 -2.26 -0.75
N LEU A 173 -6.77 -2.81 -1.92
CA LEU A 173 -5.91 -2.16 -2.91
C LEU A 173 -6.49 -0.84 -3.38
N HIS A 174 -7.80 -0.79 -3.70
CA HIS A 174 -8.45 0.43 -4.16
C HIS A 174 -8.39 1.54 -3.09
N ALA A 175 -8.77 1.22 -1.84
CA ALA A 175 -8.69 2.17 -0.74
C ALA A 175 -7.24 2.65 -0.50
N MET A 176 -6.27 1.74 -0.45
CA MET A 176 -4.87 2.07 -0.27
C MET A 176 -4.33 2.95 -1.41
N LEU A 177 -4.64 2.64 -2.67
CA LEU A 177 -4.17 3.39 -3.84
C LEU A 177 -4.76 4.80 -3.90
N ASP A 178 -5.98 5.01 -3.41
CA ASP A 178 -6.53 6.36 -3.28
C ASP A 178 -5.86 7.13 -2.14
N LEU A 179 -5.65 6.50 -0.98
CA LEU A 179 -4.91 7.11 0.14
C LEU A 179 -3.46 7.47 -0.26
N LEU A 180 -2.82 6.64 -1.08
CA LEU A 180 -1.49 6.86 -1.61
C LEU A 180 -1.35 8.22 -2.32
N LYS A 181 -2.43 8.75 -2.92
CA LYS A 181 -2.40 10.01 -3.66
C LYS A 181 -2.25 11.25 -2.77
N LEU A 182 -2.48 11.11 -1.45
CA LEU A 182 -2.41 12.22 -0.51
C LEU A 182 -0.97 12.77 -0.39
N ASP A 183 -0.81 14.09 -0.39
CA ASP A 183 0.49 14.78 -0.22
C ASP A 183 0.84 14.94 1.27
N VAL A 184 0.89 13.83 2.00
CA VAL A 184 1.14 13.78 3.46
C VAL A 184 2.27 12.84 3.85
N TYR A 185 2.90 12.21 2.87
CA TYR A 185 3.95 11.22 3.08
C TYR A 185 5.31 11.89 2.98
N SER A 186 6.22 11.48 3.87
CA SER A 186 7.59 11.97 3.90
C SER A 186 8.52 10.78 4.04
N TRP A 187 9.58 10.79 3.24
CA TRP A 187 10.52 9.69 3.13
C TRP A 187 11.94 10.20 3.26
N SER A 188 12.82 9.41 3.86
CA SER A 188 14.23 9.71 3.98
C SER A 188 15.07 8.62 3.35
N VAL A 189 16.30 8.96 2.97
CA VAL A 189 17.30 7.99 2.52
C VAL A 189 18.57 8.25 3.31
N HIS A 190 19.25 7.19 3.69
CA HIS A 190 20.58 7.31 4.24
C HIS A 190 21.51 7.88 3.17
N SER A 191 22.16 9.00 3.45
CA SER A 191 23.33 9.43 2.67
C SER A 191 24.52 9.38 3.59
N GLY A 192 25.66 8.88 3.11
CA GLY A 192 26.88 8.70 3.90
C GLY A 192 27.36 9.96 4.66
N GLU A 193 28.47 9.81 5.40
CA GLU A 193 28.87 10.70 6.49
C GLU A 193 28.56 12.20 6.32
N GLY A 194 27.72 12.72 7.21
CA GLY A 194 27.45 14.14 7.40
C GLY A 194 26.28 14.73 6.59
N ASN A 195 25.64 13.93 5.72
CA ASN A 195 24.49 14.38 4.94
C ASN A 195 23.21 13.58 5.30
N PHE A 196 22.04 14.20 5.12
CA PHE A 196 20.74 13.56 5.26
C PHE A 196 19.85 13.94 4.09
N ARG A 197 19.11 12.97 3.52
CA ARG A 197 18.21 13.20 2.39
C ARG A 197 16.76 13.01 2.80
N LEU A 198 15.90 13.96 2.42
CA LEU A 198 14.48 13.97 2.74
C LEU A 198 13.63 14.35 1.52
N MET A 199 12.60 13.55 1.27
CA MET A 199 11.52 13.82 0.34
C MET A 199 10.25 14.07 1.15
N ALA A 200 9.98 15.34 1.47
CA ALA A 200 8.73 15.75 2.12
C ALA A 200 7.61 16.05 1.12
N LYS A 201 7.97 16.38 -0.13
CA LYS A 201 7.05 16.65 -1.22
C LYS A 201 7.61 16.08 -2.50
N GLU A 202 6.87 15.16 -3.11
CA GLU A 202 7.31 14.51 -4.34
C GLU A 202 7.26 15.46 -5.55
N PRO A 203 8.19 15.35 -6.50
CA PRO A 203 9.29 14.39 -6.58
C PRO A 203 10.62 14.91 -6.00
N PHE A 204 10.59 15.94 -5.15
CA PHE A 204 11.80 16.65 -4.72
C PHE A 204 12.50 15.96 -3.55
N LEU A 205 13.76 15.57 -3.76
CA LEU A 205 14.66 15.02 -2.76
C LEU A 205 15.67 16.08 -2.31
N LEU A 206 15.53 16.55 -1.08
CA LEU A 206 16.37 17.58 -0.50
C LEU A 206 17.55 16.94 0.24
N THR A 207 18.77 17.42 -0.02
CA THR A 207 19.97 16.99 0.72
C THR A 207 20.40 18.09 1.67
N PHE A 208 20.45 17.75 2.96
CA PHE A 208 20.93 18.61 4.02
C PHE A 208 22.29 18.14 4.50
N LYS A 209 23.22 19.07 4.69
CA LYS A 209 24.47 18.83 5.41
C LYS A 209 24.25 19.14 6.88
N ILE A 210 24.57 18.19 7.75
CA ILE A 210 24.46 18.33 9.21
C ILE A 210 25.86 18.67 9.74
N GLY A 211 26.07 19.96 10.02
CA GLY A 211 27.25 20.44 10.75
C GLY A 211 27.08 20.31 12.27
N LYS A 212 28.10 20.73 13.03
CA LYS A 212 28.06 20.75 14.50
C LYS A 212 26.97 21.69 15.04
N ASP A 213 26.72 22.82 14.38
CA ASP A 213 25.80 23.87 14.85
C ASP A 213 24.80 24.36 13.78
N GLU A 214 24.93 23.92 12.52
CA GLU A 214 24.10 24.40 11.40
C GLU A 214 23.61 23.26 10.50
N LYS A 215 22.40 23.43 9.96
CA LYS A 215 21.81 22.58 8.93
C LYS A 215 21.72 23.39 7.64
N GLU A 216 22.49 22.99 6.64
CA GLU A 216 22.54 23.69 5.35
C GLU A 216 21.88 22.82 4.28
N LEU A 217 20.96 23.38 3.49
CA LEU A 217 20.48 22.73 2.28
C LEU A 217 21.58 22.83 1.23
N VAL A 218 22.09 21.69 0.75
CA VAL A 218 23.24 21.64 -0.17
C VAL A 218 22.87 21.19 -1.58
N ALA A 219 21.75 20.47 -1.74
CA ALA A 219 21.28 20.05 -3.06
C ALA A 219 19.77 19.77 -3.09
N ILE A 220 19.19 19.92 -4.27
CA ILE A 220 17.83 19.49 -4.59
C ILE A 220 17.92 18.53 -5.77
N HIS A 221 17.31 17.36 -5.63
CA HIS A 221 17.20 16.39 -6.71
C HIS A 221 15.74 16.11 -7.07
N ILE A 222 15.52 15.63 -8.29
CA ILE A 222 14.25 15.01 -8.69
C ILE A 222 14.48 13.50 -8.66
N ALA A 223 13.78 12.80 -7.77
CA ALA A 223 13.95 11.36 -7.60
C ALA A 223 12.64 10.62 -7.86
N ARG A 224 12.76 9.33 -8.20
CA ARG A 224 11.61 8.45 -8.33
C ARG A 224 10.86 8.37 -7.00
N SER A 225 9.55 8.58 -7.08
CA SER A 225 8.63 8.57 -5.94
C SER A 225 8.57 7.20 -5.25
N PRO A 226 8.65 7.13 -3.91
CA PRO A 226 8.35 5.92 -3.13
C PRO A 226 6.94 5.40 -3.41
N ARG A 227 5.97 6.29 -3.64
CA ARG A 227 4.60 5.88 -4.02
C ARG A 227 4.56 5.09 -5.33
N SER A 228 5.48 5.36 -6.26
CA SER A 228 5.57 4.55 -7.49
C SER A 228 6.02 3.11 -7.22
N VAL A 229 6.89 2.88 -6.23
CA VAL A 229 7.32 1.53 -5.83
C VAL A 229 6.14 0.75 -5.25
N ILE A 230 5.32 1.40 -4.40
CA ILE A 230 4.11 0.81 -3.83
C ILE A 230 3.09 0.47 -4.94
N ALA A 231 2.91 1.37 -5.91
CA ALA A 231 2.02 1.15 -7.04
C ALA A 231 2.46 -0.02 -7.93
N ASP A 232 3.77 -0.23 -8.12
CA ASP A 232 4.29 -1.38 -8.89
C ASP A 232 3.95 -2.71 -8.21
N ILE A 233 4.15 -2.80 -6.89
CA ILE A 233 3.79 -4.00 -6.11
C ILE A 233 2.28 -4.21 -6.13
N ALA A 234 1.49 -3.15 -6.00
CA ALA A 234 0.04 -3.24 -6.17
C ALA A 234 -0.36 -3.74 -7.56
N ALA A 235 0.33 -3.33 -8.63
CA ALA A 235 0.08 -3.80 -9.99
C ALA A 235 0.41 -5.29 -10.14
N SER A 236 1.51 -5.76 -9.51
CA SER A 236 1.87 -7.18 -9.43
C SER A 236 0.75 -7.98 -8.76
N VAL A 237 0.32 -7.55 -7.57
CA VAL A 237 -0.77 -8.21 -6.82
C VAL A 237 -2.08 -8.24 -7.61
N VAL A 238 -2.46 -7.14 -8.27
CA VAL A 238 -3.64 -7.09 -9.16
C VAL A 238 -3.52 -8.13 -10.27
N THR A 239 -2.37 -8.22 -10.92
CA THR A 239 -2.13 -9.20 -11.99
C THR A 239 -2.21 -10.62 -11.45
N ASN A 240 -1.63 -10.84 -10.27
CA ASN A 240 -1.44 -12.16 -9.71
C ASN A 240 -2.69 -12.73 -9.00
N SER A 241 -3.67 -11.89 -8.68
CA SER A 241 -4.93 -12.26 -8.03
C SER A 241 -6.07 -12.56 -9.01
N GLN A 242 -5.92 -12.30 -10.32
CA GLN A 242 -7.04 -12.35 -11.28
C GLN A 242 -7.76 -13.70 -11.33
N TRP A 243 -7.06 -14.80 -11.06
CA TRP A 243 -7.62 -16.16 -11.06
C TRP A 243 -8.60 -16.41 -9.90
N MET A 244 -8.64 -15.54 -8.90
CA MET A 244 -9.51 -15.67 -7.72
C MET A 244 -10.96 -15.32 -8.03
N PHE A 245 -11.21 -14.58 -9.11
CA PHE A 245 -12.52 -14.07 -9.47
C PHE A 245 -13.31 -15.01 -10.38
N GLU A 246 -14.61 -15.06 -10.18
CA GLU A 246 -15.54 -15.71 -11.09
C GLU A 246 -15.80 -14.84 -12.34
N PRO A 247 -16.24 -15.44 -13.47
CA PRO A 247 -16.63 -14.69 -14.64
C PRO A 247 -17.74 -13.66 -14.31
N GLY A 248 -17.53 -12.41 -14.69
CA GLY A 248 -18.51 -11.32 -14.49
C GLY A 248 -18.37 -10.55 -13.17
N GLU A 249 -17.59 -11.05 -12.21
CA GLU A 249 -17.35 -10.34 -10.95
C GLU A 249 -16.60 -9.03 -11.15
N ALA A 250 -16.96 -8.02 -10.36
CA ALA A 250 -16.23 -6.76 -10.30
C ALA A 250 -14.81 -6.99 -9.78
N ARG A 251 -13.82 -6.41 -10.46
CA ARG A 251 -12.41 -6.47 -10.07
C ARG A 251 -11.61 -5.33 -10.71
N ILE A 252 -10.49 -4.97 -10.11
CA ILE A 252 -9.47 -4.13 -10.74
C ILE A 252 -8.85 -4.94 -11.89
N GLY A 253 -9.00 -4.47 -13.12
CA GLY A 253 -8.43 -5.13 -14.30
C GLY A 253 -6.98 -4.74 -14.58
N SER A 254 -6.63 -3.47 -14.35
CA SER A 254 -5.28 -2.93 -14.54
C SER A 254 -5.16 -1.58 -13.83
N LEU A 255 -3.98 -1.27 -13.28
CA LEU A 255 -3.69 0.08 -12.81
C LEU A 255 -3.34 1.00 -13.98
N ARG A 256 -3.68 2.29 -13.85
CA ARG A 256 -3.41 3.32 -14.86
C ARG A 256 -2.98 4.61 -14.15
N GLY A 257 -2.20 5.43 -14.83
CA GLY A 257 -1.86 6.77 -14.36
C GLY A 257 -3.13 7.58 -14.11
N ASP A 258 -3.16 8.29 -12.98
CA ASP A 258 -4.28 9.15 -12.62
C ASP A 258 -4.37 10.33 -13.61
N ARG A 259 -5.59 10.72 -13.97
CA ARG A 259 -5.88 11.86 -14.84
C ARG A 259 -6.13 13.15 -14.05
N GLY A 260 -6.05 13.10 -12.72
CA GLY A 260 -6.01 14.27 -11.84
C GLY A 260 -7.35 14.98 -11.61
N ALA A 261 -8.47 14.45 -12.12
CA ALA A 261 -9.78 15.10 -11.98
C ALA A 261 -10.40 14.91 -10.58
N GLN A 262 -10.16 13.76 -9.94
CA GLN A 262 -10.65 13.43 -8.60
C GLN A 262 -9.74 12.35 -7.99
N TRP A 263 -9.06 12.67 -6.88
CA TRP A 263 -8.13 11.73 -6.26
C TRP A 263 -8.86 10.55 -5.60
N ASN A 264 -10.01 10.80 -4.96
CA ASN A 264 -10.83 9.80 -4.29
C ASN A 264 -11.85 9.21 -5.28
N THR A 265 -11.54 8.02 -5.76
CA THR A 265 -12.39 7.20 -6.64
C THR A 265 -13.10 6.08 -5.88
N PHE A 266 -12.78 5.89 -4.60
CA PHE A 266 -13.36 4.89 -3.72
C PHE A 266 -14.76 5.28 -3.23
N THR A 267 -15.03 6.56 -3.00
CA THR A 267 -16.36 6.98 -2.53
C THR A 267 -17.48 6.64 -3.53
N GLY A 268 -18.58 6.08 -3.01
CA GLY A 268 -19.69 5.55 -3.81
C GLY A 268 -19.44 4.15 -4.36
N CYS A 269 -18.29 3.54 -4.04
CA CYS A 269 -17.98 2.18 -4.49
C CYS A 269 -18.79 1.14 -3.74
N SER A 270 -19.28 1.41 -2.52
CA SER A 270 -20.18 0.47 -1.83
C SER A 270 -21.37 0.05 -2.72
N ALA A 271 -21.98 1.02 -3.41
CA ALA A 271 -23.05 0.77 -4.38
C ALA A 271 -22.55 0.00 -5.62
N LEU A 272 -21.35 0.29 -6.14
CA LEU A 272 -20.79 -0.39 -7.32
C LEU A 272 -20.42 -1.84 -7.04
N TRP A 273 -19.81 -2.11 -5.89
CA TRP A 273 -19.44 -3.45 -5.45
C TRP A 273 -20.68 -4.27 -4.99
N ALA A 274 -21.76 -3.61 -4.56
CA ALA A 274 -23.02 -4.25 -4.19
C ALA A 274 -23.96 -4.51 -5.40
N ALA A 275 -24.09 -3.58 -6.35
CA ALA A 275 -25.08 -3.62 -7.43
C ALA A 275 -24.85 -4.73 -8.47
N LYS A 276 -23.68 -5.38 -8.49
CA LYS A 276 -23.39 -6.53 -9.35
C LYS A 276 -23.59 -7.90 -8.67
N ASN A 277 -24.00 -7.92 -7.40
CA ASN A 277 -24.27 -9.15 -6.64
C ASN A 277 -25.77 -9.47 -6.50
N SER A 278 -26.66 -8.66 -7.08
CA SER A 278 -28.12 -8.86 -7.07
C SER A 278 -28.65 -9.69 -8.25
N PHE A 279 -27.78 -10.26 -9.08
CA PHE A 279 -28.11 -11.31 -10.05
C PHE A 279 -27.37 -12.59 -9.68
N GLY A 280 -27.83 -13.23 -8.59
CA GLY A 280 -27.55 -14.62 -8.24
C GLY A 280 -28.84 -15.39 -8.17
#